data_AF-A0A0D2V7M4-F1
#
_entry.id   AF-A0A0D2V7M4-F1
#
_cell.length_a   1.000
_cell.length_b   1.000
_cell.length_c   1.000
_cell.angle_alpha   90.00
_cell.angle_beta   90.00
_cell.angle_gamma   90.00
#
_symmetry.space_group_name_H-M   'P 1'
#
loop_
_entity.id
_entity.type
_entity.pdbx_description
1 polymer ?
#
loop_
_entity_poly.entity_id
_entity_poly.type
_entity_poly.pdbx_seq_one_letter_code
_entity_poly.pdbx_strand_id
1 'polypeptide(L)'
;MEELKNYGHQHPLLMLNEEQLLGNGNGVVDCSRCGEKVSAPCFSCVECSGFYLHKTCAQAPLELNHPFHRHHPLLLLQTPPYTSYTRCVCDFCDET
;
A
#
# COMPACT_ATOMS: atom_id res chain seq x y z
N MET A 1 18.55 -6.99 -7.23
CA MET A 1 17.55 -6.02 -6.72
C MET A 1 16.23 -6.47 -7.33
N GLU A 2 15.26 -6.89 -6.51
CA GLU A 2 13.95 -7.31 -7.01
C GLU A 2 13.09 -6.06 -7.28
N GLU A 3 12.68 -5.86 -8.52
CA GLU A 3 11.84 -4.74 -8.92
C GLU A 3 10.36 -5.16 -8.86
N LEU A 4 9.60 -4.54 -7.96
CA LEU A 4 8.15 -4.78 -7.85
C LEU A 4 7.39 -3.68 -8.58
N LYS A 5 6.60 -4.07 -9.59
CA LYS A 5 5.59 -3.18 -10.19
C LYS A 5 4.36 -3.17 -9.29
N ASN A 6 4.03 -2.01 -8.74
CA ASN A 6 2.90 -1.87 -7.84
C ASN A 6 1.73 -1.16 -8.54
N TYR A 7 0.51 -1.68 -8.37
CA TYR A 7 -0.64 -1.16 -9.11
C TYR A 7 -1.00 0.27 -8.70
N GLY A 8 -0.92 1.20 -9.66
CA GLY A 8 -1.11 2.63 -9.41
C GLY A 8 0.17 3.38 -9.06
N HIS A 9 1.31 2.70 -9.08
CA HIS A 9 2.63 3.32 -8.97
C HIS A 9 3.52 2.86 -10.12
N GLN A 10 3.93 3.78 -10.99
CA GLN A 10 4.59 3.44 -12.26
C GLN A 10 6.11 3.25 -12.14
N HIS A 11 6.70 3.62 -11.00
CA HIS A 11 8.14 3.48 -10.78
C HIS A 11 8.48 2.14 -10.11
N PRO A 12 9.66 1.55 -10.39
CA PRO A 12 10.14 0.38 -9.67
C PRO A 12 10.29 0.66 -8.18
N LEU A 13 9.91 -0.32 -7.36
CA LEU A 13 10.15 -0.28 -5.92
C LEU A 13 11.40 -1.07 -5.57
N LEU A 14 12.21 -0.49 -4.68
CA LEU A 14 13.40 -1.12 -4.12
C LEU A 14 13.14 -1.54 -2.68
N MET A 15 13.66 -2.71 -2.31
CA MET A 15 13.59 -3.19 -0.94
C MET A 15 14.64 -2.48 -0.08
N LEU A 16 14.22 -1.92 1.05
CA LEU A 16 15.07 -1.35 2.08
C LEU A 16 15.12 -2.28 3.29
N ASN A 17 16.31 -2.39 3.87
CA ASN A 17 16.53 -3.01 5.18
C ASN A 17 16.52 -1.92 6.28
N GLU A 18 16.77 -2.35 7.52
CA GLU A 18 16.70 -1.46 8.69
C GLU A 18 17.74 -0.34 8.63
N GLU A 19 18.99 -0.65 8.24
CA GLU A 19 20.07 0.34 8.11
C GLU A 19 19.74 1.43 7.08
N GLN A 20 19.24 1.03 5.91
CA GLN A 20 18.87 1.96 4.84
C GLN A 20 17.65 2.80 5.21
N LEU A 21 16.70 2.24 5.96
CA LEU A 21 15.52 2.96 6.44
C LEU A 21 15.89 4.01 7.50
N LEU A 22 16.77 3.67 8.44
CA LEU A 22 17.26 4.60 9.48
C LEU A 22 18.11 5.73 8.87
N GLY A 23 18.89 5.43 7.83
CA GLY A 23 19.69 6.41 7.09
C GLY A 23 18.89 7.49 6.36
N ASN A 24 17.62 7.22 6.02
CA ASN A 24 16.74 8.15 5.29
C ASN A 24 15.97 9.15 6.19
N GLY A 25 16.23 9.18 7.50
CA GLY A 25 15.67 10.14 8.46
C GLY A 25 14.65 9.53 9.42
N ASN A 26 14.80 9.84 10.72
CA ASN A 26 14.02 9.50 11.93
C ASN A 26 13.26 8.15 12.03
N GLY A 27 13.45 7.20 11.11
CA GLY A 27 13.01 5.81 11.19
C GLY A 27 11.49 5.55 11.13
N VAL A 28 10.65 6.59 11.17
CA VAL A 28 9.19 6.46 11.24
C VAL A 28 8.57 7.03 9.97
N VAL A 29 8.32 6.16 8.99
CA VAL A 29 7.60 6.47 7.76
C VAL A 29 6.25 5.75 7.75
N ASP A 30 5.28 6.30 7.02
CA ASP A 30 3.94 5.74 6.89
C ASP A 30 3.79 4.98 5.58
N CYS A 31 3.07 3.86 5.61
CA CYS A 31 2.78 3.08 4.42
C CYS A 31 1.81 3.86 3.55
N SER A 32 2.19 4.14 2.31
CA SER A 32 1.35 4.89 1.36
C SER A 32 0.05 4.17 0.98
N ARG A 33 -0.14 2.91 1.38
CA ARG A 33 -1.35 2.12 1.11
C ARG A 33 -2.29 1.98 2.30
N CYS A 34 -1.76 1.67 3.49
CA CYS A 34 -2.60 1.46 4.68
C CYS A 34 -2.49 2.58 5.72
N GLY A 35 -1.61 3.57 5.53
CA GLY A 35 -1.40 4.67 6.48
C GLY A 35 -0.63 4.30 7.75
N GLU A 36 -0.45 3.00 8.03
CA GLU A 36 0.25 2.52 9.22
C GLU A 36 1.77 2.68 9.14
N LYS A 37 2.43 2.75 10.30
CA LYS A 37 3.91 2.86 10.38
C LYS A 37 4.58 1.67 9.69
N VAL A 38 5.59 1.96 8.87
CA VAL A 38 6.39 0.94 8.19
C VAL A 38 7.59 0.54 9.03
N SER A 39 7.84 -0.76 9.13
CA SER A 39 9.08 -1.32 9.64
C SER A 39 9.87 -1.97 8.51
N ALA A 40 11.19 -2.10 8.68
CA ALA A 40 12.02 -2.85 7.75
C ALA A 40 11.78 -4.37 7.90
N PRO A 41 11.93 -5.17 6.82
CA PRO A 41 12.17 -4.73 5.45
C PRO A 41 10.90 -4.15 4.79
N CYS A 42 11.07 -3.08 4.02
CA CYS A 42 9.98 -2.40 3.32
C CYS A 42 10.36 -2.12 1.87
N PHE A 43 9.41 -1.63 1.08
CA PHE A 43 9.64 -1.15 -0.27
C PHE A 43 9.59 0.38 -0.29
N SER A 44 10.49 1.00 -1.04
CA SER A 44 10.49 2.44 -1.30
C SER A 44 10.62 2.74 -2.78
N CYS A 45 10.04 3.84 -3.22
CA CYS A 45 10.35 4.41 -4.54
C CYS A 45 11.48 5.43 -4.42
N VAL A 46 12.48 5.33 -5.29
CA VAL A 46 13.60 6.29 -5.36
C VAL A 46 13.17 7.61 -6.02
N GLU A 47 12.21 7.54 -6.94
CA GLU A 47 11.74 8.69 -7.72
C GLU A 47 10.63 9.47 -6.99
N CYS A 48 9.84 8.78 -6.15
CA CYS A 48 8.74 9.36 -5.40
C CYS A 48 9.10 9.44 -3.92
N SER A 49 9.66 10.59 -3.52
CA SER A 49 9.96 10.91 -2.13
C SER A 49 8.74 10.67 -1.23
N GLY A 50 8.92 9.90 -0.16
CA GLY A 50 7.84 9.60 0.79
C GLY A 50 6.96 8.40 0.40
N PHE A 51 7.23 7.71 -0.72
CA PHE A 51 6.49 6.51 -1.07
C PHE A 51 7.14 5.26 -0.46
N TYR A 52 6.51 4.74 0.59
CA TYR A 52 6.94 3.56 1.32
C TYR A 52 5.80 2.56 1.44
N LEU A 53 6.09 1.27 1.33
CA LEU A 53 5.10 0.20 1.48
C LEU A 53 5.63 -0.91 2.37
N HIS A 54 4.78 -1.47 3.23
CA HIS A 54 5.05 -2.79 3.80
C HIS A 54 5.20 -3.82 2.67
N LYS A 55 6.00 -4.86 2.91
CA LYS A 55 6.12 -5.99 1.97
C LYS A 55 4.76 -6.58 1.60
N THR A 56 3.88 -6.75 2.57
CA THR A 56 2.51 -7.25 2.39
C THR A 56 1.65 -6.31 1.55
N CYS A 57 1.69 -4.99 1.82
CA CYS A 57 0.96 -3.99 1.04
C CYS A 57 1.46 -3.91 -0.41
N ALA A 58 2.75 -4.11 -0.63
CA ALA A 58 3.34 -4.09 -1.97
C ALA A 58 2.91 -5.32 -2.80
N GLN A 59 2.77 -6.47 -2.14
CA GLN A 59 2.38 -7.76 -2.73
C GLN A 59 0.87 -8.05 -2.68
N ALA A 60 0.08 -7.12 -2.15
CA ALA A 60 -1.37 -7.29 -2.03
C ALA A 60 -1.99 -7.53 -3.42
N PRO A 61 -2.90 -8.51 -3.55
CA PRO A 61 -3.56 -8.79 -4.81
C PRO A 61 -4.48 -7.65 -5.22
N LEU A 62 -4.67 -7.48 -6.52
CA LEU A 62 -5.62 -6.49 -7.07
C LEU A 62 -7.07 -6.94 -6.98
N GLU A 63 -7.27 -8.24 -6.89
CA GLU A 63 -8.57 -8.87 -6.79
C GLU A 63 -8.54 -9.85 -5.61
N LEU A 64 -9.52 -9.71 -4.72
CA LEU A 64 -9.72 -10.62 -3.60
C LEU A 64 -11.07 -11.33 -3.76
N ASN A 65 -11.00 -12.66 -3.86
CA ASN A 65 -12.18 -13.53 -3.92
C ASN A 65 -12.55 -13.99 -2.52
N HIS A 66 -13.49 -13.29 -1.88
CA HIS A 66 -13.88 -13.57 -0.50
C HIS A 66 -14.93 -14.71 -0.42
N PRO A 67 -14.82 -15.67 0.52
CA PRO A 67 -15.76 -16.80 0.62
C PRO A 67 -17.23 -16.39 0.84
N PHE A 68 -17.47 -15.22 1.44
CA PHE A 68 -18.82 -14.68 1.64
C PHE A 68 -19.34 -13.86 0.44
N HIS A 69 -18.49 -13.56 -0.54
CA HIS A 69 -18.81 -12.80 -1.75
C HIS A 69 -18.25 -13.49 -3.00
N ARG A 70 -18.49 -14.79 -3.16
CA ARG A 70 -17.93 -15.62 -4.24
C ARG A 70 -18.23 -15.15 -5.67
N HIS A 71 -19.31 -14.40 -5.85
CA HIS A 71 -19.73 -13.87 -7.14
C HIS A 71 -19.39 -12.38 -7.31
N HIS A 72 -18.78 -11.77 -6.29
CA HIS A 72 -18.47 -10.35 -6.24
C HIS A 72 -17.02 -10.17 -5.77
N PRO A 73 -16.03 -10.36 -6.65
CA PRO A 73 -14.63 -10.14 -6.31
C PRO A 73 -14.41 -8.69 -5.85
N LEU A 74 -13.63 -8.51 -4.79
CA LEU A 74 -13.27 -7.20 -4.29
C LEU A 74 -12.07 -6.69 -5.09
N LEU A 75 -12.26 -5.60 -5.82
CA LEU A 75 -11.23 -4.98 -6.65
C LEU A 75 -10.58 -3.82 -5.90
N LEU A 76 -9.25 -3.82 -5.85
CA LEU A 76 -8.47 -2.72 -5.30
C LEU A 76 -8.42 -1.57 -6.31
N LEU A 77 -9.09 -0.47 -6.00
CA LEU A 77 -9.13 0.73 -6.84
C LEU A 77 -8.04 1.72 -6.44
N GLN A 78 -7.45 2.42 -7.41
CA GLN A 78 -6.45 3.47 -7.16
C GLN A 78 -7.06 4.76 -6.62
N THR A 79 -8.30 5.01 -7.04
CA THR A 79 -9.08 6.19 -6.68
C THR A 79 -10.42 5.72 -6.16
N PRO A 80 -10.98 6.39 -5.14
CA PRO A 80 -12.33 6.09 -4.69
C PRO A 80 -13.32 6.25 -5.87
N PRO A 81 -14.27 5.32 -6.04
CA PRO A 81 -15.23 5.35 -7.15
C PRO A 81 -16.29 6.44 -6.98
N TYR A 82 -16.38 7.03 -5.78
CA TYR A 82 -17.35 8.09 -5.46
C TYR A 82 -16.65 9.45 -5.48
N THR A 83 -17.26 10.42 -6.19
CA THR A 83 -16.69 11.75 -6.47
C THR A 83 -16.98 12.80 -5.40
N SER A 84 -17.67 12.44 -4.32
CA SER A 84 -18.06 13.34 -3.25
C SER A 84 -17.28 13.08 -1.98
N TYR A 85 -17.10 14.13 -1.17
CA TYR A 85 -16.50 14.24 0.17
C TYR A 85 -16.99 13.23 1.24
N THR A 86 -17.70 12.18 0.85
CA THR A 86 -18.15 11.06 1.65
C THR A 86 -16.98 10.12 1.95
N ARG A 87 -16.64 10.01 3.25
CA ARG A 87 -15.74 9.01 3.83
C ARG A 87 -16.07 7.62 3.24
N CYS A 88 -15.06 6.89 2.75
CA CYS A 88 -15.25 5.51 2.29
C CYS A 88 -15.32 4.59 3.51
N VAL A 89 -16.52 4.40 4.07
CA VAL A 89 -16.75 3.53 5.22
C VAL A 89 -16.90 2.08 4.76
N CYS A 90 -16.26 1.16 5.49
CA CYS A 90 -16.45 -0.25 5.27
C CYS A 90 -17.77 -0.72 5.88
N ASP A 91 -18.72 -1.19 5.06
CA ASP A 91 -20.04 -1.71 5.53
C ASP A 91 -19.94 -2.93 6.47
N PHE A 92 -18.75 -3.53 6.60
CA PHE A 92 -18.52 -4.67 7.48
C PHE A 92 -18.05 -4.28 8.88
N CYS A 93 -17.18 -3.26 9.01
CA CYS A 93 -16.58 -2.87 10.29
C CYS A 93 -16.80 -1.41 10.68
N ASP A 94 -17.50 -0.61 9.87
CA ASP A 94 -17.81 0.81 10.08
C ASP A 94 -16.58 1.75 10.21
N GLU A 95 -15.40 1.26 9.84
CA GLU A 95 -14.14 2.01 9.82
C GLU A 95 -13.80 2.57 8.44
N THR A 96 -12.82 3.48 8.39
CA THR A 96 -12.34 4.18 7.17
C THR A 96 -10.86 4.19 7.02
#